data_AF-G5NHS6-F1
#
_entry.id   AF-G5NHS6-F1
#
_cell.length_a   1.000
_cell.length_b   1.000
_cell.length_c   1.000
_cell.angle_alpha   90.00
_cell.angle_beta   90.00
_cell.angle_gamma   90.00
#
_symmetry.space_group_name_H-M   'P 1'
#
loop_
_entity.id
_entity.type
_entity.pdbx_description
1 polymer ?
#
loop_
_entity_poly.entity_id
_entity_poly.type
_entity_poly.pdbx_seq_one_letter_code
_entity_poly.pdbx_strand_id
1 'polypeptide(L)'
;VEADDEEINPADLRIDVYRASGAGGQHVNRTESAVRITHIPTGIVTQCQNDRSQHKNKDQAMKQMKAKLYELEMQKKNAEKQAMEDTKSDIGWGSQIRSYVLDDSRIKDLRTGVETRNTQAVLDGSLDQFIEASLKAGL
;
A
#
# COMPACT_ATOMS: atom_id res chain seq x y z
N VAL A 1 5.29 5.57 15.18
CA VAL A 1 4.27 5.31 14.14
C VAL A 1 3.19 4.55 14.87
N GLU A 2 2.15 5.27 15.27
CA GLU A 2 0.99 4.66 15.92
C GLU A 2 0.38 3.70 14.90
N ALA A 3 0.27 2.43 15.28
CA ALA A 3 -0.52 1.49 14.51
C ALA A 3 -1.94 2.04 14.53
N ASP A 4 -2.42 2.56 13.40
CA ASP A 4 -3.84 2.84 13.22
C ASP A 4 -4.57 1.58 13.72
N ASP A 5 -5.30 1.74 14.81
CA ASP A 5 -6.02 0.68 15.48
C ASP A 5 -7.28 0.42 14.63
N GLU A 6 -7.08 -0.11 13.43
CA GLU A 6 -8.17 -0.68 12.63
C GLU A 6 -8.77 -1.79 13.49
N GLU A 7 -9.88 -1.43 14.12
CA GLU A 7 -10.61 -2.27 15.03
C GLU A 7 -11.22 -3.39 14.19
N ILE A 8 -10.52 -4.51 14.12
CA ILE A 8 -10.96 -5.67 13.35
C ILE A 8 -12.34 -6.08 13.87
N ASN A 9 -13.33 -6.02 12.99
CA ASN A 9 -14.69 -6.39 13.35
C ASN A 9 -14.72 -7.85 13.84
N PRO A 10 -15.21 -8.11 15.06
CA PRO A 10 -15.25 -9.47 15.60
C PRO A 10 -16.10 -10.43 14.76
N ALA A 11 -17.05 -9.92 13.95
CA ALA A 11 -17.86 -10.74 13.06
C ALA A 11 -17.05 -11.38 11.91
N ASP A 12 -15.94 -10.75 11.52
CA ASP A 12 -15.06 -11.22 10.44
C ASP A 12 -14.02 -12.24 10.92
N LEU A 13 -14.02 -12.55 12.22
CA LEU A 13 -13.08 -13.46 12.85
C LEU A 13 -13.76 -14.76 13.29
N ARG A 14 -13.24 -15.88 12.78
CA ARG A 14 -13.51 -17.20 13.36
C ARG A 14 -12.41 -17.56 14.36
N ILE A 15 -12.79 -17.77 15.61
CA ILE A 15 -11.87 -18.16 16.69
C ILE A 15 -12.12 -19.62 17.04
N ASP A 16 -11.13 -20.46 16.76
CA ASP A 16 -11.14 -21.88 17.05
C ASP A 16 -10.19 -22.17 18.23
N VAL A 17 -10.66 -22.93 19.22
CA VAL A 17 -9.88 -23.34 20.39
C VAL A 17 -9.58 -24.83 20.27
N TYR A 18 -8.35 -25.22 20.52
CA TYR A 18 -7.91 -26.62 20.41
C TYR A 18 -6.79 -26.93 21.41
N ARG A 19 -6.41 -28.21 21.50
CA ARG A 19 -5.31 -28.64 22.36
C ARG A 19 -3.98 -28.25 21.72
N ALA A 20 -3.09 -27.67 22.53
CA ALA A 20 -1.75 -27.37 22.10
C ALA A 20 -1.02 -28.65 21.68
N SER A 21 -0.24 -28.57 20.61
CA SER A 21 0.55 -29.70 20.10
C SER A 21 1.97 -29.61 20.64
N GLY A 22 2.52 -30.71 21.17
CA GLY A 22 3.92 -30.78 21.62
C GLY A 22 4.15 -31.76 22.77
N ALA A 23 5.42 -31.95 23.14
CA ALA A 23 5.84 -32.73 24.30
C ALA A 23 5.51 -31.99 25.61
N GLY A 24 4.23 -31.93 25.96
CA GLY A 24 3.74 -31.26 27.16
C GLY A 24 3.34 -32.22 28.27
N GLY A 25 3.25 -31.69 29.50
CA GLY A 25 2.72 -32.42 30.66
C GLY A 25 1.20 -32.60 30.60
N GLN A 26 0.59 -33.09 31.70
CA GLN A 26 -0.86 -33.33 31.80
C GLN A 26 -1.71 -32.14 31.34
N HIS A 27 -1.26 -30.90 31.61
CA HIS A 27 -1.96 -29.68 31.21
C HIS A 27 -2.16 -29.57 29.70
N VAL A 28 -1.16 -29.95 28.89
CA VAL A 28 -1.23 -29.88 27.42
C VAL A 28 -2.16 -30.96 26.85
N ASN A 29 -2.21 -32.12 27.50
CA ASN A 29 -3.04 -33.26 27.05
C ASN A 29 -4.51 -33.12 27.44
N ARG A 30 -4.81 -32.39 28.52
CA ARG A 30 -6.16 -32.24 29.08
C ARG A 30 -6.85 -30.93 28.68
N THR A 31 -6.10 -29.83 28.58
CA THR A 31 -6.67 -28.47 28.47
C THR A 31 -6.53 -27.92 27.05
N GLU A 32 -7.61 -27.32 26.56
CA GLU A 32 -7.66 -26.64 25.26
C GLU A 32 -7.19 -25.18 25.41
N SER A 33 -5.88 -25.00 25.46
CA SER A 33 -5.26 -23.68 25.62
C SER A 33 -4.86 -23.01 24.30
N ALA A 34 -4.71 -23.75 23.20
CA ALA A 34 -4.29 -23.18 21.92
C ALA A 34 -5.46 -22.49 21.21
N VAL A 35 -5.16 -21.36 20.57
CA VAL A 35 -6.16 -20.53 19.87
C VAL A 35 -5.70 -20.30 18.44
N ARG A 36 -6.61 -20.52 17.49
CA ARG A 36 -6.47 -20.16 16.09
C ARG A 36 -7.50 -19.10 15.75
N ILE A 37 -7.08 -18.05 15.07
CA ILE A 37 -7.95 -16.99 14.57
C ILE A 37 -7.85 -17.00 13.04
N THR A 38 -9.00 -17.07 12.38
CA THR A 38 -9.13 -16.98 10.93
C THR A 38 -9.88 -15.71 10.59
N HIS A 39 -9.28 -14.84 9.77
CA HIS A 39 -10.00 -13.71 9.18
C HIS A 39 -10.75 -14.20 7.95
N ILE A 40 -12.07 -14.21 8.01
CA ILE A 40 -12.95 -14.80 6.98
C ILE A 40 -12.78 -14.11 5.62
N PRO A 41 -12.71 -12.76 5.53
CA PRO A 41 -12.59 -12.07 4.25
C PRO A 41 -11.26 -12.31 3.53
N THR A 42 -10.15 -12.36 4.26
CA THR A 42 -8.80 -12.49 3.65
C THR A 42 -8.26 -13.93 3.68
N GLY A 43 -8.89 -14.83 4.42
CA GLY A 43 -8.40 -16.20 4.63
C GLY A 43 -7.14 -16.29 5.48
N ILE A 44 -6.63 -15.18 6.05
CA ILE A 44 -5.43 -15.18 6.88
C ILE A 44 -5.70 -15.94 8.17
N VAL A 45 -4.77 -16.82 8.53
CA VAL A 45 -4.79 -17.58 9.77
C VAL A 45 -3.62 -17.20 10.66
N THR A 46 -3.91 -16.97 11.94
CA THR A 46 -2.91 -16.86 13.01
C THR A 46 -3.22 -17.87 14.10
N GLN A 47 -2.18 -18.34 14.79
CA GLN A 47 -2.33 -19.32 15.85
C GLN A 47 -1.30 -19.08 16.94
N CYS A 48 -1.70 -19.28 18.19
CA CYS A 48 -0.81 -19.19 19.34
C CYS A 48 -1.10 -20.30 20.35
N GLN A 49 -0.03 -20.93 20.84
CA GLN A 49 -0.09 -22.01 21.84
C GLN A 49 1.04 -21.91 22.88
N ASN A 50 1.69 -20.74 23.00
CA ASN A 50 2.91 -20.56 23.79
C ASN A 50 2.63 -20.48 25.29
N ASP A 51 1.47 -19.94 25.67
CA ASP A 51 1.06 -19.80 27.06
C ASP A 51 0.14 -20.95 27.49
N ARG A 52 0.16 -21.24 28.79
CA ARG A 52 -0.84 -22.14 29.42
C ARG A 52 -2.25 -21.53 29.45
N SER A 53 -2.36 -20.21 29.38
CA SER A 53 -3.63 -19.47 29.44
C SER A 53 -4.20 -19.26 28.04
N GLN A 54 -5.45 -19.68 27.84
CA GLN A 54 -6.19 -19.48 26.60
C GLN A 54 -6.33 -17.99 26.26
N HIS A 55 -6.64 -17.13 27.23
CA HIS A 55 -6.80 -15.69 26.99
C HIS A 55 -5.50 -15.05 26.50
N LYS A 56 -4.36 -15.42 27.08
CA LYS A 56 -3.05 -14.92 26.62
C LYS A 56 -2.73 -15.37 25.20
N ASN A 57 -3.05 -16.63 24.87
CA ASN A 57 -2.89 -17.13 23.50
C ASN A 57 -3.83 -16.43 22.51
N LYS A 58 -5.07 -16.12 22.92
CA LYS A 58 -6.01 -15.34 22.11
C LYS A 58 -5.47 -13.93 21.85
N ASP A 59 -5.01 -13.23 22.89
CA ASP A 59 -4.47 -11.87 22.76
C ASP A 59 -3.23 -11.84 21.85
N GLN A 60 -2.35 -12.85 21.98
CA GLN A 60 -1.17 -12.95 21.14
C GLN A 60 -1.51 -13.30 19.68
N ALA A 61 -2.45 -14.22 19.45
CA ALA A 61 -2.94 -14.52 18.11
C ALA A 61 -3.63 -13.31 17.46
N MET A 62 -4.30 -12.47 18.26
CA MET A 62 -4.93 -11.23 17.80
C MET A 62 -3.90 -10.17 17.42
N LYS A 63 -2.83 -10.01 18.21
CA LYS A 63 -1.70 -9.13 17.86
C LYS A 63 -1.03 -9.55 16.55
N GLN A 64 -0.81 -10.86 16.37
CA GLN A 64 -0.28 -11.39 15.11
C GLN A 64 -1.25 -11.16 13.94
N MET A 65 -2.56 -11.26 14.17
CA MET A 65 -3.56 -11.03 13.13
C MET A 65 -3.53 -9.56 12.66
N LYS A 66 -3.52 -8.61 13.60
CA LYS A 66 -3.36 -7.18 13.31
C LYS A 66 -2.11 -6.90 12.47
N ALA A 67 -0.96 -7.46 12.88
CA ALA A 67 0.29 -7.28 12.14
C ALA A 67 0.23 -7.81 10.70
N LYS A 68 -0.36 -9.00 10.48
CA LYS A 68 -0.50 -9.57 9.14
C LYS A 68 -1.46 -8.81 8.24
N LEU A 69 -2.58 -8.31 8.79
CA LEU A 69 -3.54 -7.51 8.03
C LEU A 69 -2.92 -6.19 7.60
N TYR A 70 -2.22 -5.51 8.52
CA TYR A 70 -1.49 -4.29 8.21
C TYR A 70 -0.42 -4.51 7.13
N GLU A 71 0.33 -5.61 7.21
CA GLU A 71 1.31 -5.97 6.18
C GLU A 71 0.65 -6.19 4.82
N LEU A 72 -0.50 -6.87 4.76
CA LEU A 72 -1.25 -7.08 3.52
C LEU A 72 -1.70 -5.74 2.91
N GLU A 73 -2.20 -4.82 3.73
CA GLU A 73 -2.60 -3.49 3.24
C GLU A 73 -1.41 -2.68 2.74
N MET A 74 -0.28 -2.74 3.43
CA MET A 74 0.94 -2.07 3.01
C MET A 74 1.43 -2.63 1.67
N GLN A 75 1.40 -3.95 1.50
CA GLN A 75 1.72 -4.60 0.22
C GLN A 75 0.78 -4.14 -0.89
N LYS A 76 -0.52 -4.04 -0.63
CA LYS A 76 -1.50 -3.52 -1.59
C LYS A 76 -1.21 -2.06 -1.98
N LYS A 77 -0.99 -1.19 -1.00
CA LYS A 77 -0.62 0.22 -1.23
C LYS A 77 0.69 0.35 -2.02
N ASN A 78 1.67 -0.49 -1.73
CA ASN A 78 2.94 -0.51 -2.46
C ASN A 78 2.78 -1.04 -3.89
N ALA A 79 1.95 -2.04 -4.11
CA ALA A 79 1.64 -2.55 -5.45
C ALA A 79 0.91 -1.51 -6.31
N GLU A 80 -0.03 -0.76 -5.73
CA GLU A 80 -0.71 0.35 -6.40
C GLU A 80 0.27 1.47 -6.78
N LYS A 81 1.19 1.82 -5.87
CA LYS A 81 2.28 2.78 -6.15
C LYS A 81 3.21 2.28 -7.24
N GLN A 82 3.60 1.00 -7.21
CA GLN A 82 4.47 0.42 -8.21
C GLN A 82 3.78 0.42 -9.59
N ALA A 83 2.50 0.07 -9.68
CA ALA A 83 1.74 0.14 -10.92
C ALA A 83 1.68 1.57 -11.48
N MET A 84 1.58 2.58 -10.62
CA MET A 84 1.64 3.99 -11.02
C MET A 84 3.04 4.37 -11.55
N GLU A 85 4.11 3.96 -10.86
CA GLU A 85 5.49 4.21 -11.31
C GLU A 85 5.81 3.44 -12.59
N ASP A 86 5.30 2.22 -12.78
CA ASP A 86 5.46 1.44 -14.01
C ASP A 86 4.74 2.09 -15.21
N THR A 87 3.66 2.84 -14.95
CA THR A 87 2.96 3.64 -15.96
C THR A 87 3.71 4.94 -16.29
N LYS A 88 4.64 5.37 -15.43
CA LYS A 88 5.41 6.59 -15.64
C LYS A 88 6.41 6.38 -16.76
N SER A 89 6.43 7.33 -17.69
CA SER A 89 7.40 7.32 -18.79
C SER A 89 8.84 7.40 -18.26
N ASP A 90 9.74 6.70 -18.94
CA ASP A 90 11.18 6.69 -18.63
C ASP A 90 11.77 8.12 -18.67
N ILE A 91 12.78 8.40 -17.86
CA ILE A 91 13.53 9.66 -17.87
C ILE A 91 14.72 9.51 -18.84
N GLY A 92 14.42 9.02 -20.04
CA GLY A 92 15.39 8.74 -21.10
C GLY A 92 15.28 9.74 -22.25
N TRP A 93 16.30 9.76 -23.12
CA TRP A 93 16.21 10.47 -24.39
C TRP A 93 15.11 9.84 -25.26
N GLY A 94 14.05 10.61 -25.55
CA GLY A 94 12.92 10.17 -26.38
C GLY A 94 11.53 10.29 -25.72
N SER A 95 11.46 10.47 -24.41
CA SER A 95 10.20 10.67 -23.65
C SER A 95 9.89 12.14 -23.32
N GLN A 96 10.68 13.08 -23.86
CA GLN A 96 10.57 14.50 -23.57
C GLN A 96 9.26 15.10 -24.11
N ILE A 97 8.48 15.71 -23.23
CA ILE A 97 7.21 16.35 -23.61
C ILE A 97 7.36 17.83 -24.02
N ARG A 98 8.42 18.51 -23.56
CA ARG A 98 8.60 19.94 -23.80
C ARG A 98 10.08 20.30 -23.90
N SER A 99 10.42 21.09 -24.91
CA SER A 99 11.76 21.61 -25.15
C SER A 99 11.87 23.04 -24.63
N TYR A 100 12.87 23.29 -23.78
CA TYR A 100 13.20 24.60 -23.22
C TYR A 100 14.56 25.05 -23.77
N VAL A 101 14.52 25.85 -24.84
CA VAL A 101 15.70 26.34 -25.58
C VAL A 101 15.88 27.81 -25.24
N LEU A 102 16.60 28.08 -24.15
CA LEU A 102 16.66 29.42 -23.55
C LEU A 102 17.56 30.40 -24.31
N ASP A 103 18.57 29.89 -25.02
CA ASP A 103 19.45 30.67 -25.91
C ASP A 103 18.68 31.28 -27.09
N ASP A 104 17.67 30.58 -27.61
CA ASP A 104 16.73 31.07 -28.64
C ASP A 104 15.42 31.63 -28.04
N SER A 105 15.38 31.83 -26.72
CA SER A 105 14.20 32.29 -25.98
C SER A 105 12.92 31.55 -26.39
N ARG A 106 12.95 30.22 -26.53
CA ARG A 106 11.82 29.43 -27.02
C ARG A 106 11.50 28.25 -26.10
N ILE A 107 10.22 28.09 -25.78
CA ILE A 107 9.70 26.88 -25.12
C ILE A 107 8.59 26.30 -25.98
N LYS A 108 8.69 25.01 -26.31
CA LYS A 108 7.74 24.30 -27.19
C LYS A 108 7.32 22.97 -26.61
N ASP A 109 6.01 22.75 -26.47
CA ASP A 109 5.44 21.44 -26.12
C ASP A 109 5.39 20.57 -27.38
N LEU A 110 6.04 19.41 -27.32
CA LEU A 110 6.20 18.49 -28.45
C LEU A 110 4.94 17.69 -28.71
N ARG A 111 4.03 17.59 -27.73
CA ARG A 111 2.78 16.81 -27.85
C ARG A 111 1.66 17.65 -28.47
N THR A 112 1.53 18.90 -28.04
CA THR A 112 0.46 19.81 -28.49
C THR A 112 0.93 20.79 -29.56
N GLY A 113 2.24 20.96 -29.76
CA GLY A 113 2.83 21.90 -30.70
C GLY A 113 2.81 23.36 -30.24
N VAL A 114 2.21 23.67 -29.09
CA VAL A 114 2.15 25.02 -28.52
C VAL A 114 3.55 25.53 -28.22
N GLU A 115 3.82 26.77 -28.62
CA GLU A 115 5.12 27.42 -28.48
C GLU A 115 4.95 28.82 -27.89
N THR A 116 5.90 29.24 -27.06
CA THR A 116 6.00 30.61 -26.56
C THR A 116 7.44 31.10 -26.54
N ARG A 117 7.61 32.41 -26.70
CA ARG A 117 8.91 33.09 -26.62
C ARG A 117 9.17 33.82 -25.31
N ASN A 118 8.15 33.99 -24.48
CA ASN A 118 8.34 34.56 -23.16
C ASN A 118 8.75 33.46 -22.18
N THR A 119 10.03 33.11 -22.22
CA THR A 119 10.59 32.01 -21.43
C THR A 119 10.50 32.28 -19.93
N GLN A 120 10.76 33.53 -19.52
CA GLN A 120 10.74 33.94 -18.12
C GLN A 120 9.37 33.71 -17.49
N ALA A 121 8.29 34.13 -18.15
CA ALA A 121 6.93 33.93 -17.65
C ALA A 121 6.58 32.45 -17.44
N VAL A 122 7.05 31.56 -18.33
CA VAL A 122 6.83 30.11 -18.19
C VAL A 122 7.62 29.52 -17.02
N LEU A 123 8.87 29.94 -16.86
CA LEU A 123 9.71 29.52 -15.73
C LEU A 123 9.16 30.04 -14.39
N ASP A 124 8.51 31.20 -14.41
CA ASP A 124 7.81 31.80 -13.27
C ASP A 124 6.42 31.19 -13.01
N GLY A 125 6.02 30.17 -13.79
CA GLY A 125 4.82 29.37 -13.52
C GLY A 125 3.66 29.54 -14.50
N SER A 126 3.80 30.33 -15.57
CA SER A 126 2.77 30.50 -16.62
C SER A 126 2.62 29.27 -17.51
N LEU A 127 2.14 28.16 -16.94
CA LEU A 127 2.01 26.85 -17.58
C LEU A 127 0.63 26.57 -18.16
N ASP A 128 -0.38 27.38 -17.81
CA ASP A 128 -1.79 27.16 -18.17
C ASP A 128 -2.00 26.95 -19.67
N GLN A 129 -1.33 27.73 -20.51
CA GLN A 129 -1.39 27.59 -21.97
C GLN A 129 -1.03 26.18 -22.47
N PHE A 130 -0.10 25.50 -21.79
CA PHE A 130 0.32 24.14 -22.15
C PHE A 130 -0.61 23.09 -21.53
N ILE A 131 -1.07 23.33 -20.30
CA ILE A 131 -1.97 22.42 -19.58
C ILE A 131 -3.32 22.36 -20.30
N GLU A 132 -3.94 23.50 -20.59
CA GLU A 132 -5.22 23.55 -21.30
C GLU A 132 -5.13 22.89 -22.69
N ALA A 133 -4.05 23.16 -23.42
CA ALA A 133 -3.84 22.55 -24.73
C ALA A 133 -3.69 21.02 -24.63
N SER A 134 -3.03 20.52 -23.57
CA SER A 134 -2.86 19.08 -23.33
C SER A 134 -4.21 18.42 -23.02
N LEU A 135 -4.99 19.03 -22.11
CA LEU A 135 -6.31 18.54 -21.71
C LEU A 135 -7.29 18.53 -22.90
N LYS A 136 -7.28 19.55 -23.75
CA LYS A 136 -8.10 19.61 -24.98
C LYS A 136 -7.71 18.52 -25.99
N ALA A 137 -6.45 18.12 -26.01
CA ALA A 137 -5.95 17.05 -26.87
C ALA A 137 -6.20 15.64 -26.31
N GLY A 138 -6.74 15.51 -25.08
CA GLY A 138 -7.01 14.23 -24.43
C GLY A 138 -5.74 13.51 -23.95
N LEU A 139 -4.67 14.27 -23.67
CA LEU A 139 -3.39 13.78 -23.17
C LEU A 139 -3.29 13.87 -21.64
#